data_AF-A0A958RUW0-F1
#
_entry.id   AF-A0A958RUW0-F1
#
_cell.length_a   1.000
_cell.length_b   1.000
_cell.length_c   1.000
_cell.angle_alpha   90.00
_cell.angle_beta   90.00
_cell.angle_gamma   90.00
#
_symmetry.space_group_name_H-M   'P 1'
#
loop_
_entity.id
_entity.type
_entity.pdbx_description
1 polymer ?
#
loop_
_entity_poly.entity_id
_entity_poly.type
_entity_poly.pdbx_seq_one_letter_code
_entity_poly.pdbx_strand_id
1 'polypeptide(L)'
;FGDGVADLLDDDGTPWETTILKSGEYPIENPPDVAKLNFQKSPISDPFENLDSVLNLEIGSNNWVVSPSRSESGVAMLANDPHLELQRPSFFHWIKFVGGPAEFFGASVPGLPVVISGLNRKVSWGITNAYLDVMDAAYVKDSDWKKLAEPYHPRVLVRVGSIWLDLKLINKTFYRLKDRIVYLPANAPKDYSVLMKWSGFDLTAEDIEPTFDLFLSESASDLHSRLRKVRLPAWNFVMADVNGKIAYQSTGKIPRREKQRPFGVQKMSYSEFSKTNYLNDEERPSVFNPSRGFVSTANNRHWPATSALHGGRGYYHPFRAFRIQELLLEKQKHNEESFRKIQCDVKMNDLFFIADGLFSHDENWRKELEILKKADFKASLGCTNCYLFRYALEKILTEWNQTEGGLYRLAKSGLSDEQKSRISDLYSEALKVGKGRTWGEMHRSSFPHLSQREDMMVKSIATQGDQFTVNPGTGDLLENGILDHNISAAHRLVIEMTNPPRVRGLLVGENTEIQKSNLSDSNSNWQKWVRCELDEIPVFEN
;
A
#
# COMPACT_ATOMS: atom_id res chain seq x y z
N PHE A 1 6.67 13.48 6.32
CA PHE A 1 6.76 12.18 7.00
C PHE A 1 8.10 12.06 7.74
N GLY A 2 8.13 12.45 9.02
CA GLY A 2 9.34 12.56 9.87
C GLY A 2 10.12 11.25 10.05
N ASP A 3 11.43 11.34 10.27
CA ASP A 3 12.33 10.21 10.57
C ASP A 3 12.06 9.57 11.96
N GLY A 4 11.12 10.12 12.75
CA GLY A 4 10.73 9.65 14.09
C GLY A 4 9.57 8.63 14.12
N VAL A 5 9.40 7.82 13.08
CA VAL A 5 8.63 6.55 13.15
C VAL A 5 9.55 5.42 13.66
N ALA A 6 10.86 5.66 13.69
CA ALA A 6 11.88 4.77 14.23
C ALA A 6 11.74 4.47 15.75
N ASP A 7 10.84 5.15 16.47
CA ASP A 7 10.60 4.93 17.91
C ASP A 7 9.37 4.04 18.21
N LEU A 8 8.85 3.33 17.20
CA LEU A 8 7.82 2.29 17.36
C LEU A 8 8.42 0.91 17.71
N LEU A 9 9.67 0.86 18.19
CA LEU A 9 10.53 -0.34 18.17
C LEU A 9 10.90 -0.86 19.57
N ASP A 10 11.28 -2.14 19.60
CA ASP A 10 11.71 -2.87 20.80
C ASP A 10 13.10 -2.46 21.31
N ASP A 11 13.42 -2.97 22.50
CA ASP A 11 14.68 -2.75 23.22
C ASP A 11 15.92 -3.40 22.55
N ASP A 12 15.75 -4.15 21.45
CA ASP A 12 16.81 -4.92 20.77
C ASP A 12 17.29 -4.27 19.45
N GLY A 13 16.87 -3.03 19.17
CA GLY A 13 17.48 -2.20 18.12
C GLY A 13 17.23 -2.68 16.69
N THR A 14 16.18 -3.47 16.45
CA THR A 14 15.75 -3.87 15.10
C THR A 14 14.42 -3.21 14.72
N PRO A 15 14.38 -2.41 13.64
CA PRO A 15 13.13 -1.83 13.19
C PRO A 15 12.16 -2.84 12.55
N TRP A 16 11.13 -3.24 13.30
CA TRP A 16 9.91 -3.92 12.83
C TRP A 16 9.21 -3.20 11.66
N GLU A 17 9.59 -1.94 11.40
CA GLU A 17 9.16 -1.16 10.24
C GLU A 17 9.75 -1.66 8.91
N THR A 18 10.74 -2.55 8.93
CA THR A 18 11.51 -2.92 7.72
C THR A 18 11.29 -4.35 7.22
N THR A 19 11.27 -4.50 5.90
CA THR A 19 11.24 -5.83 5.25
C THR A 19 12.57 -6.59 5.41
N ILE A 20 13.69 -5.89 5.58
CA ILE A 20 15.03 -6.49 5.72
C ILE A 20 15.59 -6.21 7.11
N LEU A 21 15.86 -7.28 7.87
CA LEU A 21 16.00 -7.22 9.32
C LEU A 21 17.41 -7.49 9.86
N LYS A 22 18.44 -7.64 9.02
CA LYS A 22 19.82 -7.83 9.52
C LYS A 22 20.74 -6.65 9.19
N SER A 23 21.28 -6.06 10.24
CA SER A 23 22.53 -5.28 10.20
C SER A 23 23.63 -6.10 9.50
N GLY A 24 24.23 -5.54 8.45
CA GLY A 24 25.28 -6.19 7.64
C GLY A 24 24.88 -6.65 6.24
N GLU A 25 23.58 -6.67 5.91
CA GLU A 25 23.12 -6.90 4.52
C GLU A 25 23.20 -5.61 3.67
N TYR A 26 23.46 -4.45 4.29
CA TYR A 26 23.61 -3.13 3.65
C TYR A 26 24.72 -2.29 4.29
N PRO A 27 25.29 -1.29 3.57
CA PRO A 27 26.22 -0.33 4.16
C PRO A 27 25.54 0.49 5.27
N ILE A 28 26.18 0.58 6.43
CA ILE A 28 25.64 1.24 7.64
C ILE A 28 26.19 2.68 7.76
N GLU A 29 25.32 3.65 8.03
CA GLU A 29 25.65 5.01 8.49
C GLU A 29 25.26 5.22 9.96
N ASN A 30 25.86 6.23 10.59
CA ASN A 30 25.52 6.64 11.97
C ASN A 30 24.08 7.19 12.02
N PRO A 31 23.23 6.73 12.96
CA PRO A 31 21.86 7.20 13.07
C PRO A 31 21.80 8.70 13.47
N PRO A 32 20.82 9.47 12.95
CA PRO A 32 20.62 10.85 13.34
C PRO A 32 20.09 10.99 14.78
N ASP A 33 20.46 12.09 15.46
CA ASP A 33 20.00 12.45 16.81
C ASP A 33 18.53 12.90 16.77
N VAL A 34 17.63 12.01 17.17
CA VAL A 34 16.16 12.11 17.02
C VAL A 34 15.55 13.24 17.87
N ALA A 35 16.26 13.74 18.88
CA ALA A 35 15.78 14.72 19.84
C ALA A 35 15.67 16.18 19.31
N LYS A 36 16.09 16.46 18.07
CA LYS A 36 16.20 17.85 17.55
C LYS A 36 15.32 18.19 16.35
N LEU A 37 14.40 17.31 15.95
CA LEU A 37 13.54 17.56 14.79
C LEU A 37 12.30 18.38 15.19
N ASN A 38 11.88 19.32 14.34
CA ASN A 38 10.69 20.16 14.57
C ASN A 38 9.50 19.51 13.83
N PHE A 39 8.45 19.15 14.58
CA PHE A 39 7.51 18.06 14.21
C PHE A 39 6.11 18.48 13.75
N GLN A 40 5.89 19.76 13.47
CA GLN A 40 4.66 20.17 12.77
C GLN A 40 4.68 19.66 11.31
N LYS A 41 3.53 19.48 10.66
CA LYS A 41 3.48 19.57 9.19
C LYS A 41 4.26 20.84 8.86
N SER A 42 5.27 20.73 8.00
CA SER A 42 6.12 21.88 7.69
C SER A 42 5.19 23.05 7.33
N PRO A 43 5.34 24.24 7.94
CA PRO A 43 4.52 25.41 7.60
C PRO A 43 4.84 25.93 6.18
N ILE A 44 5.75 25.26 5.47
CA ILE A 44 5.88 25.39 4.03
C ILE A 44 4.61 24.80 3.44
N SER A 45 3.70 25.69 3.04
CA SER A 45 2.55 25.37 2.18
C SER A 45 2.91 24.21 1.27
N ASP A 46 2.23 23.08 1.42
CA ASP A 46 2.45 21.99 0.50
C ASP A 46 2.12 22.55 -0.90
N PRO A 47 3.07 22.65 -1.84
CA PRO A 47 2.74 23.13 -3.18
C PRO A 47 1.64 22.27 -3.85
N PHE A 48 1.33 21.10 -3.28
CA PHE A 48 0.30 20.16 -3.67
C PHE A 48 -0.96 20.20 -2.77
N GLU A 49 -1.06 21.08 -1.77
CA GLU A 49 -2.24 21.17 -0.86
C GLU A 49 -3.57 21.42 -1.59
N ASN A 50 -3.51 22.03 -2.78
CA ASN A 50 -4.66 22.32 -3.66
C ASN A 50 -4.76 21.37 -4.87
N LEU A 51 -3.88 20.38 -4.98
CA LEU A 51 -4.12 19.29 -5.92
C LEU A 51 -5.04 18.33 -5.17
N ASP A 52 -6.36 18.47 -5.37
CA ASP A 52 -7.31 17.41 -5.00
C ASP A 52 -6.63 16.10 -5.40
N SER A 53 -6.39 15.23 -4.43
CA SER A 53 -5.63 14.01 -4.66
C SER A 53 -6.44 13.12 -5.59
N VAL A 54 -6.28 13.31 -6.90
CA VAL A 54 -6.77 12.40 -7.95
C VAL A 54 -6.23 10.98 -7.72
N LEU A 55 -5.19 10.87 -6.88
CA LEU A 55 -4.71 9.65 -6.27
C LEU A 55 -5.04 9.69 -4.77
N ASN A 56 -6.26 9.31 -4.35
CA ASN A 56 -6.50 8.99 -2.94
C ASN A 56 -5.48 7.92 -2.52
N LEU A 57 -4.50 8.31 -1.70
CA LEU A 57 -3.28 7.55 -1.40
C LEU A 57 -3.48 6.38 -0.43
N GLU A 58 -4.72 5.98 -0.17
CA GLU A 58 -5.06 4.89 0.78
C GLU A 58 -4.99 3.50 0.14
N ILE A 59 -4.01 3.25 -0.73
CA ILE A 59 -3.85 1.99 -1.47
C ILE A 59 -2.79 1.12 -0.78
N GLY A 60 -3.25 0.16 0.03
CA GLY A 60 -2.38 -0.84 0.69
C GLY A 60 -2.15 -2.10 -0.15
N SER A 61 -1.40 -3.05 0.37
CA SER A 61 -1.31 -4.44 -0.08
C SER A 61 -0.59 -5.25 0.99
N ASN A 62 -0.89 -6.53 1.12
CA ASN A 62 -0.07 -7.45 1.92
C ASN A 62 0.50 -8.57 1.06
N ASN A 63 1.70 -9.03 1.39
CA ASN A 63 2.19 -10.34 0.99
C ASN A 63 3.14 -10.93 2.03
N TRP A 64 3.26 -12.26 2.05
CA TRP A 64 4.31 -12.94 2.79
C TRP A 64 4.59 -14.32 2.21
N VAL A 65 5.76 -14.85 2.55
CA VAL A 65 6.19 -16.20 2.18
C VAL A 65 6.79 -16.88 3.39
N VAL A 66 6.62 -18.19 3.48
CA VAL A 66 7.31 -19.02 4.47
C VAL A 66 8.03 -20.18 3.77
N SER A 67 9.22 -20.50 4.26
CA SER A 67 10.02 -21.63 3.82
C SER A 67 9.44 -22.97 4.32
N PRO A 68 9.86 -24.11 3.75
CA PRO A 68 9.46 -25.45 4.20
C PRO A 68 9.52 -25.70 5.71
N SER A 69 10.54 -25.17 6.39
CA SER A 69 10.72 -25.38 7.84
C SER A 69 9.62 -24.73 8.68
N ARG A 70 8.91 -23.76 8.10
CA ARG A 70 7.79 -23.00 8.69
C ARG A 70 6.44 -23.34 8.05
N SER A 71 6.37 -24.43 7.29
CA SER A 71 5.11 -24.95 6.73
C SER A 71 4.80 -26.33 7.34
N GLU A 72 3.52 -26.61 7.57
CA GLU A 72 3.04 -27.93 8.02
C GLU A 72 3.23 -29.00 6.94
N SER A 73 3.04 -28.64 5.67
CA SER A 73 3.20 -29.55 4.52
C SER A 73 4.65 -29.76 4.10
N GLY A 74 5.60 -29.00 4.66
CA GLY A 74 7.02 -29.12 4.34
C GLY A 74 7.39 -28.57 2.96
N VAL A 75 6.53 -27.79 2.33
CA VAL A 75 6.84 -27.02 1.10
C VAL A 75 6.73 -25.51 1.38
N ALA A 76 7.29 -24.67 0.51
CA ALA A 76 7.15 -23.23 0.66
C ALA A 76 5.69 -22.79 0.41
N MET A 77 5.25 -21.73 1.09
CA MET A 77 3.92 -21.15 0.90
C MET A 77 4.01 -19.63 0.72
N LEU A 78 3.08 -19.07 -0.05
CA LEU A 78 2.96 -17.64 -0.33
C LEU A 78 1.51 -17.17 -0.12
N ALA A 79 1.33 -15.98 0.45
CA ALA A 79 0.06 -15.26 0.42
C ALA A 79 0.23 -13.89 -0.25
N ASN A 80 -0.81 -13.45 -0.96
CA ASN A 80 -0.90 -12.09 -1.47
C ASN A 80 -2.33 -11.59 -1.56
N ASP A 81 -2.55 -10.37 -1.11
CA ASP A 81 -3.81 -9.63 -1.16
C ASP A 81 -3.53 -8.15 -1.38
N PRO A 82 -3.39 -7.70 -2.64
CA PRO A 82 -3.25 -6.29 -2.96
C PRO A 82 -4.53 -5.51 -2.64
N HIS A 83 -4.41 -4.34 -2.01
CA HIS A 83 -5.55 -3.53 -1.59
C HIS A 83 -5.77 -2.38 -2.56
N LEU A 84 -6.85 -2.43 -3.33
CA LEU A 84 -7.18 -1.43 -4.33
C LEU A 84 -8.64 -1.00 -4.16
N GLU A 85 -9.04 -0.01 -4.93
CA GLU A 85 -10.44 0.35 -5.05
C GLU A 85 -11.28 -0.86 -5.53
N LEU A 86 -12.25 -1.24 -4.70
CA LEU A 86 -13.28 -2.23 -4.89
C LEU A 86 -14.33 -1.63 -5.81
N GLN A 87 -14.03 -1.62 -7.10
CA GLN A 87 -14.92 -1.09 -8.13
C GLN A 87 -15.51 -2.21 -8.99
N ARG A 88 -16.45 -1.84 -9.87
CA ARG A 88 -17.06 -2.76 -10.85
C ARG A 88 -16.89 -2.24 -12.27
N PRO A 89 -16.35 -3.05 -13.20
CA PRO A 89 -15.67 -4.35 -12.99
C PRO A 89 -14.45 -4.25 -12.06
N SER A 90 -14.06 -5.36 -11.44
CA SER A 90 -12.94 -5.37 -10.48
C SER A 90 -11.62 -5.06 -11.18
N PHE A 91 -10.70 -4.37 -10.49
CA PHE A 91 -9.42 -3.98 -11.07
C PHE A 91 -8.61 -5.19 -11.57
N PHE A 92 -8.49 -6.24 -10.75
CA PHE A 92 -7.81 -7.46 -11.12
C PHE A 92 -8.73 -8.46 -11.80
N HIS A 93 -8.20 -9.13 -12.82
CA HIS A 93 -8.78 -10.28 -13.48
C HIS A 93 -7.84 -11.47 -13.34
N TRP A 94 -8.38 -12.63 -13.02
CA TRP A 94 -7.57 -13.84 -13.05
C TRP A 94 -7.52 -14.41 -14.46
N ILE A 95 -6.31 -14.69 -14.90
CA ILE A 95 -6.05 -15.33 -16.18
C ILE A 95 -5.31 -16.64 -15.92
N LYS A 96 -5.72 -17.71 -16.59
CA LYS A 96 -4.90 -18.90 -16.82
C LYS A 96 -4.48 -18.86 -18.28
N PHE A 97 -3.18 -18.94 -18.53
CA PHE A 97 -2.63 -19.02 -19.87
C PHE A 97 -1.90 -20.34 -20.06
N VAL A 98 -2.15 -20.98 -21.20
CA VAL A 98 -1.45 -22.18 -21.64
C VAL A 98 -1.08 -21.99 -23.11
N GLY A 99 0.20 -21.87 -23.42
CA GLY A 99 0.65 -21.65 -24.79
C GLY A 99 2.17 -21.62 -24.94
N GLY A 100 2.68 -22.37 -25.92
CA GLY A 100 4.13 -22.51 -26.11
C GLY A 100 4.80 -23.06 -24.84
N PRO A 101 5.92 -22.48 -24.39
CA PRO A 101 6.58 -22.89 -23.13
C PRO A 101 5.91 -22.32 -21.87
N ALA A 102 4.89 -21.46 -22.00
CA ALA A 102 4.30 -20.74 -20.88
C ALA A 102 3.01 -21.41 -20.38
N GLU A 103 2.99 -21.73 -19.09
CA GLU A 103 1.79 -22.13 -18.36
C GLU A 103 1.74 -21.39 -17.01
N PHE A 104 0.83 -20.44 -16.87
CA PHE A 104 0.76 -19.59 -15.69
C PHE A 104 -0.67 -19.22 -15.31
N PHE A 105 -0.84 -18.85 -14.05
CA PHE A 105 -2.10 -18.36 -13.50
C PHE A 105 -1.87 -17.19 -12.56
N GLY A 106 -2.82 -16.26 -12.53
CA GLY A 106 -2.88 -15.25 -11.49
C GLY A 106 -3.61 -13.99 -11.90
N ALA A 107 -3.46 -12.97 -11.09
CA ALA A 107 -4.07 -11.66 -11.27
C ALA A 107 -3.31 -10.83 -12.32
N SER A 108 -4.08 -10.29 -13.26
CA SER A 108 -3.68 -9.37 -14.31
C SER A 108 -4.64 -8.17 -14.33
N VAL A 109 -4.29 -7.15 -15.10
CA VAL A 109 -5.15 -5.98 -15.35
C VAL A 109 -5.61 -6.02 -16.80
N PRO A 110 -6.88 -5.74 -17.10
CA PRO A 110 -7.36 -5.67 -18.48
C PRO A 110 -6.45 -4.82 -19.38
N GLY A 111 -6.02 -5.39 -20.50
CA GLY A 111 -5.12 -4.74 -21.45
C GLY A 111 -3.63 -5.00 -21.23
N LEU A 112 -3.23 -5.63 -20.11
CA LEU A 112 -1.85 -6.04 -19.88
C LEU A 112 -1.66 -7.54 -20.14
N PRO A 113 -0.66 -7.96 -20.94
CA PRO A 113 -0.40 -9.38 -21.20
C PRO A 113 0.55 -10.00 -20.15
N VAL A 114 0.44 -9.59 -18.88
CA VAL A 114 1.31 -10.04 -17.77
C VAL A 114 0.49 -10.44 -16.55
N VAL A 115 0.95 -11.45 -15.82
CA VAL A 115 0.46 -11.76 -14.47
C VAL A 115 1.30 -11.00 -13.45
N ILE A 116 0.64 -10.11 -12.72
CA ILE A 116 1.25 -9.24 -11.71
C ILE A 116 1.48 -10.00 -10.40
N SER A 117 0.52 -10.85 -10.02
CA SER A 117 0.56 -11.69 -8.83
C SER A 117 0.02 -13.07 -9.18
N GLY A 118 0.79 -14.13 -8.93
CA GLY A 118 0.42 -15.46 -9.38
C GLY A 118 1.56 -16.47 -9.34
N LEU A 119 1.51 -17.43 -10.25
CA LEU A 119 2.46 -18.53 -10.33
C LEU A 119 2.53 -19.17 -11.72
N ASN A 120 3.62 -19.87 -11.97
CA ASN A 120 3.72 -20.96 -12.92
C ASN A 120 3.89 -22.30 -12.16
N ARG A 121 4.19 -23.40 -12.87
CA ARG A 121 4.39 -24.73 -12.23
C ARG A 121 5.56 -24.79 -11.24
N LYS A 122 6.49 -23.83 -11.28
CA LYS A 122 7.79 -23.89 -10.59
C LYS A 122 7.94 -22.83 -9.52
N VAL A 123 7.41 -21.63 -9.74
CA VAL A 123 7.58 -20.47 -8.87
C VAL A 123 6.28 -19.67 -8.77
N SER A 124 6.04 -19.11 -7.58
CA SER A 124 4.99 -18.14 -7.30
C SER A 124 5.57 -16.81 -6.87
N TRP A 125 4.82 -15.74 -7.10
CA TRP A 125 5.14 -14.39 -6.66
C TRP A 125 3.90 -13.60 -6.27
N GLY A 126 4.07 -12.71 -5.31
CA GLY A 126 3.06 -11.76 -4.87
C GLY A 126 3.67 -10.37 -4.73
N ILE A 127 2.83 -9.34 -4.81
CA ILE A 127 3.27 -7.94 -4.84
C ILE A 127 2.66 -7.09 -3.74
N THR A 128 3.42 -6.09 -3.28
CA THR A 128 2.87 -4.88 -2.67
C THR A 128 3.46 -3.64 -3.33
N ASN A 129 2.78 -2.50 -3.24
CA ASN A 129 3.42 -1.23 -3.57
C ASN A 129 4.60 -0.99 -2.62
N ALA A 130 5.76 -0.62 -3.16
CA ALA A 130 6.95 -0.35 -2.38
C ALA A 130 7.03 1.11 -1.91
N TYR A 131 6.17 2.01 -2.41
CA TYR A 131 6.21 3.44 -2.04
C TYR A 131 7.62 4.07 -2.17
N LEU A 132 8.41 3.53 -3.10
CA LEU A 132 9.72 4.07 -3.40
C LEU A 132 9.54 5.42 -4.10
N ASP A 133 10.32 6.40 -3.67
CA ASP A 133 10.42 7.70 -4.28
C ASP A 133 11.00 7.55 -5.69
N VAL A 134 10.10 7.53 -6.68
CA VAL A 134 10.42 7.52 -8.10
C VAL A 134 10.15 8.88 -8.76
N MET A 135 9.83 9.91 -7.97
CA MET A 135 9.39 11.22 -8.46
C MET A 135 10.06 12.35 -7.67
N ASP A 136 10.81 13.17 -8.39
CA ASP A 136 11.51 14.31 -7.84
C ASP A 136 10.82 15.64 -8.18
N ALA A 137 10.86 16.59 -7.25
CA ALA A 137 10.44 17.96 -7.49
C ALA A 137 11.45 18.96 -6.92
N ALA A 138 11.68 20.06 -7.64
CA ALA A 138 12.56 21.15 -7.21
C ALA A 138 12.02 22.52 -7.60
N TYR A 139 12.32 23.53 -6.77
CA TYR A 139 12.20 24.92 -7.15
C TYR A 139 13.38 25.30 -8.03
N VAL A 140 13.11 25.63 -9.29
CA VAL A 140 14.13 26.01 -10.27
C VAL A 140 13.87 27.44 -10.73
N LYS A 141 14.93 28.27 -10.80
CA LYS A 141 14.80 29.65 -11.26
C LYS A 141 14.24 29.68 -12.67
N ASP A 142 13.29 30.57 -12.91
CA ASP A 142 12.65 30.76 -14.21
C ASP A 142 13.65 31.05 -15.33
N SER A 143 14.70 31.80 -15.03
CA SER A 143 15.81 32.11 -15.95
C SER A 143 16.57 30.88 -16.44
N ASP A 144 16.55 29.79 -15.68
CA ASP A 144 17.40 28.63 -15.92
C ASP A 144 16.72 27.66 -16.90
N TRP A 145 15.40 27.52 -16.82
CA TRP A 145 14.65 26.48 -17.53
C TRP A 145 13.73 27.02 -18.64
N LYS A 146 13.15 28.23 -18.52
CA LYS A 146 12.14 28.71 -19.50
C LYS A 146 12.68 28.82 -20.92
N LYS A 147 13.96 29.16 -21.08
CA LYS A 147 14.64 29.22 -22.39
C LYS A 147 14.87 27.84 -23.03
N LEU A 148 14.75 26.76 -22.25
CA LEU A 148 14.96 25.37 -22.69
C LEU A 148 13.63 24.64 -22.91
N ALA A 149 12.52 25.27 -22.50
CA ALA A 149 11.20 24.68 -22.56
C ALA A 149 10.51 24.94 -23.89
N GLU A 150 9.81 23.93 -24.38
CA GLU A 150 8.98 24.01 -25.57
C GLU A 150 7.50 24.03 -25.15
N PRO A 151 6.66 24.90 -25.75
CA PRO A 151 5.24 24.93 -25.45
C PRO A 151 4.55 23.66 -25.99
N TYR A 152 3.80 23.00 -25.12
CA TYR A 152 2.97 21.84 -25.44
C TYR A 152 1.50 22.16 -25.23
N HIS A 153 0.67 21.77 -26.21
CA HIS A 153 -0.78 21.91 -26.13
C HIS A 153 -1.40 20.51 -26.28
N PRO A 154 -2.08 19.97 -25.25
CA PRO A 154 -2.73 18.69 -25.35
C PRO A 154 -3.81 18.74 -26.42
N ARG A 155 -3.76 17.75 -27.32
CA ARG A 155 -4.63 17.61 -28.48
C ARG A 155 -5.36 16.28 -28.41
N VAL A 156 -6.61 16.27 -28.84
CA VAL A 156 -7.42 15.07 -28.99
C VAL A 156 -7.81 14.90 -30.46
N LEU A 157 -7.61 13.68 -30.95
CA LEU A 157 -8.06 13.30 -32.29
C LEU A 157 -9.45 12.66 -32.17
N VAL A 158 -10.46 13.36 -32.69
CA VAL A 158 -11.85 12.88 -32.68
C VAL A 158 -12.20 12.41 -34.09
N ARG A 159 -12.66 11.17 -34.22
CA ARG A 159 -13.14 10.64 -35.49
C ARG A 159 -14.64 10.89 -35.64
N VAL A 160 -15.03 11.60 -36.69
CA VAL A 160 -16.44 11.81 -37.08
C VAL A 160 -16.62 11.24 -38.49
N GLY A 161 -17.20 10.05 -38.57
CA GLY A 161 -17.29 9.28 -39.82
C GLY A 161 -15.90 8.88 -40.35
N SER A 162 -15.54 9.39 -41.53
CA SER A 162 -14.22 9.19 -42.16
C SER A 162 -13.20 10.30 -41.85
N ILE A 163 -13.59 11.36 -41.13
CA ILE A 163 -12.75 12.53 -40.86
C ILE A 163 -12.14 12.44 -39.46
N TRP A 164 -10.86 12.78 -39.35
CA TRP A 164 -10.16 13.00 -38.08
C TRP A 164 -10.06 14.50 -37.81
N LEU A 165 -10.62 14.96 -36.70
CA LEU A 165 -10.51 16.33 -36.22
C LEU A 165 -9.43 16.40 -35.14
N ASP A 166 -8.45 17.31 -35.31
CA ASP A 166 -7.44 17.63 -34.30
C ASP A 166 -7.92 18.84 -33.48
N LEU A 167 -8.39 18.58 -32.27
CA LEU A 167 -8.94 19.59 -31.37
C LEU A 167 -7.99 19.83 -30.19
N LYS A 168 -7.79 21.10 -29.82
CA LYS A 168 -7.12 21.45 -28.57
C LYS A 168 -8.05 21.09 -27.40
N LEU A 169 -7.57 20.26 -26.48
CA LEU A 169 -8.38 19.78 -25.36
C LEU A 169 -8.68 20.90 -24.35
N ILE A 170 -7.69 21.73 -24.07
CA ILE A 170 -7.79 22.87 -23.14
C ILE A 170 -6.97 24.05 -23.69
N ASN A 171 -7.47 25.27 -23.43
CA ASN A 171 -6.78 26.50 -23.81
C ASN A 171 -5.71 26.89 -22.78
N LYS A 172 -4.80 25.95 -22.46
CA LYS A 172 -3.69 26.11 -21.52
C LYS A 172 -2.39 25.66 -22.18
N THR A 173 -1.35 26.49 -22.09
CA THR A 173 -0.01 26.15 -22.57
C THR A 173 0.74 25.41 -21.46
N PHE A 174 1.15 24.18 -21.75
CA PHE A 174 2.08 23.43 -20.91
C PHE A 174 3.49 23.65 -21.42
N TYR A 175 4.48 23.37 -20.59
CA TYR A 175 5.88 23.45 -20.97
C TYR A 175 6.53 22.09 -20.76
N ARG A 176 7.17 21.58 -21.82
CA ARG A 176 7.94 20.34 -21.79
C ARG A 176 9.39 20.66 -22.08
N LEU A 177 10.31 20.13 -21.27
CA LEU A 177 11.74 20.22 -21.53
C LEU A 177 12.22 18.98 -22.29
N LYS A 178 13.35 19.09 -22.99
CA LYS A 178 13.91 18.02 -23.85
C LYS A 178 14.22 16.73 -23.07
N ASP A 179 14.52 16.85 -21.80
CA ASP A 179 14.77 15.75 -20.86
C ASP A 179 13.49 15.22 -20.19
N ARG A 180 12.31 15.52 -20.75
CA ARG A 180 11.00 15.04 -20.28
C ARG A 180 10.64 15.51 -18.86
N ILE A 181 11.39 16.46 -18.32
CA ILE A 181 11.01 17.22 -17.13
C ILE A 181 9.81 18.09 -17.47
N VAL A 182 8.87 18.14 -16.54
CA VAL A 182 7.63 18.90 -16.70
C VAL A 182 7.56 20.04 -15.70
N TYR A 183 7.05 21.17 -16.18
CA TYR A 183 6.61 22.25 -15.31
C TYR A 183 5.36 21.80 -14.55
N LEU A 184 5.40 21.88 -13.23
CA LEU A 184 4.26 21.65 -12.37
C LEU A 184 3.69 23.02 -11.95
N PRO A 185 2.41 23.32 -12.23
CA PRO A 185 1.78 24.59 -11.88
C PRO A 185 1.42 24.65 -10.39
N ALA A 186 2.43 24.66 -9.54
CA ALA A 186 2.35 24.72 -8.08
C ALA A 186 2.83 26.08 -7.55
N ASN A 187 2.46 26.40 -6.31
CA ASN A 187 2.97 27.59 -5.63
C ASN A 187 4.49 27.50 -5.49
N ALA A 188 5.18 28.57 -5.91
CA ALA A 188 6.64 28.66 -5.86
C ALA A 188 7.09 30.04 -5.35
N PRO A 189 8.27 30.13 -4.73
CA PRO A 189 8.88 31.41 -4.40
C PRO A 189 8.98 32.31 -5.65
N LYS A 190 8.95 33.63 -5.44
CA LYS A 190 9.11 34.62 -6.52
C LYS A 190 10.34 34.28 -7.40
N ASP A 191 10.15 34.29 -8.72
CA ASP A 191 11.13 33.99 -9.76
C ASP A 191 11.56 32.50 -9.87
N TYR A 192 10.85 31.60 -9.19
CA TYR A 192 11.02 30.15 -9.30
C TYR A 192 9.74 29.49 -9.83
N SER A 193 9.94 28.32 -10.43
CA SER A 193 8.87 27.38 -10.77
C SER A 193 9.15 26.03 -10.12
N VAL A 194 8.11 25.23 -9.88
CA VAL A 194 8.29 23.82 -9.51
C VAL A 194 8.47 23.01 -10.79
N LEU A 195 9.61 22.36 -10.92
CA LEU A 195 9.83 21.34 -11.94
C LEU A 195 9.71 19.97 -11.32
N MET A 196 9.10 19.04 -12.04
CA MET A 196 8.91 17.65 -11.63
C MET A 196 9.58 16.71 -12.62
N LYS A 197 10.28 15.71 -12.09
CA LYS A 197 10.90 14.63 -12.84
C LYS A 197 10.42 13.30 -12.29
N TRP A 198 9.61 12.59 -13.05
CA TRP A 198 9.21 11.23 -12.72
C TRP A 198 10.07 10.22 -13.49
N SER A 199 10.58 9.21 -12.79
CA SER A 199 11.44 8.17 -13.39
C SER A 199 10.74 7.39 -14.49
N GLY A 200 9.40 7.34 -14.47
CA GLY A 200 8.58 6.78 -15.54
C GLY A 200 8.71 7.49 -16.88
N PHE A 201 9.05 8.79 -16.89
CA PHE A 201 9.32 9.50 -18.13
C PHE A 201 10.61 9.03 -18.81
N ASP A 202 11.57 8.51 -18.04
CA ASP A 202 12.88 8.08 -18.52
C ASP A 202 12.97 6.58 -18.84
N LEU A 203 11.85 5.88 -18.94
CA LEU A 203 11.83 4.44 -19.23
C LEU A 203 12.16 4.13 -20.69
N THR A 204 12.87 3.02 -20.88
CA THR A 204 13.07 2.35 -22.17
C THR A 204 12.29 1.03 -22.21
N ALA A 205 12.25 0.35 -23.35
CA ALA A 205 11.65 -0.99 -23.43
C ALA A 205 12.35 -1.98 -22.48
N GLU A 206 13.69 -1.91 -22.41
CA GLU A 206 14.53 -2.76 -21.54
C GLU A 206 14.19 -2.62 -20.05
N ASP A 207 13.66 -1.46 -19.63
CA ASP A 207 13.28 -1.20 -18.24
C ASP A 207 12.01 -1.98 -17.80
N ILE A 208 11.22 -2.49 -18.76
CA ILE A 208 9.94 -3.21 -18.52
C ILE A 208 9.97 -4.62 -19.11
N GLU A 209 10.74 -4.87 -20.18
CA GLU A 209 10.86 -6.16 -20.88
C GLU A 209 10.98 -7.38 -19.94
N PRO A 210 11.80 -7.35 -18.86
CA PRO A 210 11.92 -8.50 -17.96
C PRO A 210 10.63 -8.91 -17.26
N THR A 211 9.62 -8.03 -17.18
CA THR A 211 8.29 -8.35 -16.61
C THR A 211 7.50 -9.34 -17.49
N PHE A 212 7.74 -9.33 -18.79
CA PHE A 212 7.10 -10.27 -19.72
C PHE A 212 7.73 -11.66 -19.66
N ASP A 213 8.89 -11.85 -19.03
CA ASP A 213 9.51 -13.17 -18.95
C ASP A 213 9.33 -13.84 -17.57
N LEU A 214 8.66 -13.18 -16.62
CA LEU A 214 8.51 -13.72 -15.27
C LEU A 214 7.81 -15.10 -15.27
N PHE A 215 6.87 -15.32 -16.19
CA PHE A 215 6.15 -16.58 -16.31
C PHE A 215 7.00 -17.73 -16.85
N LEU A 216 8.18 -17.45 -17.43
CA LEU A 216 9.15 -18.44 -17.88
C LEU A 216 10.18 -18.80 -16.79
N SER A 217 10.01 -18.27 -15.57
CA SER A 217 10.99 -18.49 -14.51
C SER A 217 10.98 -19.93 -14.01
N GLU A 218 12.16 -20.56 -13.96
CA GLU A 218 12.31 -21.98 -13.59
C GLU A 218 12.55 -22.21 -12.09
N SER A 219 12.84 -21.14 -11.33
CA SER A 219 13.09 -21.20 -9.89
C SER A 219 12.93 -19.83 -9.24
N ALA A 220 12.90 -19.78 -7.90
CA ALA A 220 12.95 -18.51 -7.18
C ALA A 220 14.24 -17.73 -7.48
N SER A 221 15.37 -18.42 -7.72
CA SER A 221 16.63 -17.75 -8.08
C SER A 221 16.57 -17.10 -9.45
N ASP A 222 15.96 -17.77 -10.43
CA ASP A 222 15.79 -17.23 -11.78
C ASP A 222 14.86 -16.01 -11.73
N LEU A 223 13.70 -16.16 -11.08
CA LEU A 223 12.73 -15.07 -10.93
C LEU A 223 13.35 -13.86 -10.21
N HIS A 224 14.10 -14.10 -9.13
CA HIS A 224 14.82 -13.05 -8.40
C HIS A 224 15.81 -12.30 -9.31
N SER A 225 16.60 -13.01 -10.13
CA SER A 225 17.52 -12.39 -11.10
C SER A 225 16.81 -11.59 -12.20
N ARG A 226 15.60 -12.00 -12.62
CA ARG A 226 14.81 -11.28 -13.62
C ARG A 226 14.20 -10.01 -13.05
N LEU A 227 13.61 -10.10 -11.86
CA LEU A 227 13.03 -8.94 -11.18
C LEU A 227 14.07 -7.87 -10.83
N ARG A 228 15.32 -8.26 -10.59
CA ARG A 228 16.43 -7.31 -10.47
C ARG A 228 16.61 -6.42 -11.68
N LYS A 229 16.05 -6.72 -12.85
CA LYS A 229 16.16 -5.86 -14.03
C LYS A 229 14.89 -5.01 -14.26
N VAL A 230 13.83 -5.24 -13.49
CA VAL A 230 12.56 -4.53 -13.63
C VAL A 230 12.66 -3.15 -12.99
N ARG A 231 12.45 -2.11 -13.81
CA ARG A 231 12.57 -0.71 -13.42
C ARG A 231 11.23 0.04 -13.37
N LEU A 232 10.13 -0.61 -13.74
CA LEU A 232 8.76 -0.15 -13.48
C LEU A 232 7.82 -1.36 -13.38
N PRO A 233 6.85 -1.37 -12.45
CA PRO A 233 6.63 -0.40 -11.36
C PRO A 233 7.61 -0.55 -10.19
N ALA A 234 7.53 0.35 -9.22
CA ALA A 234 8.28 0.24 -7.98
C ALA A 234 7.52 -0.58 -6.93
N TRP A 235 7.76 -1.88 -6.90
CA TRP A 235 7.01 -2.85 -6.10
C TRP A 235 7.92 -3.75 -5.28
N ASN A 236 7.32 -4.36 -4.26
CA ASN A 236 7.91 -5.40 -3.45
C ASN A 236 7.41 -6.74 -3.96
N PHE A 237 8.29 -7.56 -4.49
CA PHE A 237 7.97 -8.94 -4.81
C PHE A 237 8.44 -9.84 -3.69
N VAL A 238 7.56 -10.71 -3.24
CA VAL A 238 7.94 -11.92 -2.49
C VAL A 238 7.69 -13.12 -3.38
N MET A 239 8.48 -14.17 -3.22
CA MET A 239 8.46 -15.32 -4.11
C MET A 239 8.80 -16.62 -3.39
N ALA A 240 8.26 -17.73 -3.90
CA ALA A 240 8.47 -19.08 -3.39
C ALA A 240 8.51 -20.09 -4.54
N ASP A 241 9.40 -21.08 -4.49
CA ASP A 241 9.48 -22.15 -5.49
C ASP A 241 9.20 -23.56 -4.95
N VAL A 242 8.98 -24.50 -5.87
CA VAL A 242 8.75 -25.93 -5.57
C VAL A 242 9.93 -26.63 -4.90
N ASN A 243 11.13 -26.03 -4.93
CA ASN A 243 12.32 -26.54 -4.24
C ASN A 243 12.45 -25.95 -2.82
N GLY A 244 11.45 -25.19 -2.36
CA GLY A 244 11.41 -24.64 -1.03
C GLY A 244 12.24 -23.36 -0.83
N LYS A 245 12.71 -22.73 -1.91
CA LYS A 245 13.40 -21.44 -1.81
C LYS A 245 12.38 -20.31 -1.74
N ILE A 246 12.68 -19.33 -0.89
CA ILE A 246 11.90 -18.11 -0.76
C ILE A 246 12.79 -16.89 -0.94
N ALA A 247 12.26 -15.80 -1.47
CA ALA A 247 13.00 -14.56 -1.63
C ALA A 247 12.11 -13.32 -1.64
N TYR A 248 12.75 -12.17 -1.55
CA TYR A 248 12.17 -10.85 -1.74
C TYR A 248 13.06 -10.00 -2.64
N GLN A 249 12.43 -9.22 -3.52
CA GLN A 249 13.10 -8.28 -4.42
C GLN A 249 12.24 -7.03 -4.60
N SER A 250 12.83 -5.87 -4.34
CA SER A 250 12.24 -4.59 -4.71
C SER A 250 12.58 -4.22 -6.16
N THR A 251 11.60 -3.71 -6.91
CA THR A 251 11.75 -3.26 -8.31
C THR A 251 11.64 -1.74 -8.39
N GLY A 252 12.02 -1.15 -9.54
CA GLY A 252 11.84 0.27 -9.81
C GLY A 252 13.11 1.03 -10.18
N LYS A 253 12.93 2.12 -10.93
CA LYS A 253 13.96 3.10 -11.29
C LYS A 253 14.06 4.17 -10.21
N ILE A 254 14.87 3.91 -9.19
CA ILE A 254 14.92 4.71 -7.96
C ILE A 254 16.09 5.69 -8.05
N PRO A 255 15.88 7.01 -7.96
CA PRO A 255 16.95 7.99 -7.87
C PRO A 255 17.90 7.66 -6.70
N ARG A 256 19.21 7.66 -6.97
CA ARG A 256 20.23 7.50 -5.95
C ARG A 256 20.27 8.73 -5.06
N ARG A 257 20.24 8.50 -3.74
CA ARG A 257 20.37 9.53 -2.71
C ARG A 257 21.47 9.11 -1.75
N GLU A 258 22.50 9.94 -1.60
CA GLU A 258 23.63 9.68 -0.69
C GLU A 258 23.50 10.41 0.65
N LYS A 259 22.43 11.19 0.84
CA LYS A 259 22.10 11.82 2.12
C LYS A 259 20.61 11.68 2.37
N GLN A 260 20.20 11.59 3.63
CA GLN A 260 18.83 11.83 4.03
C GLN A 260 18.44 13.26 3.60
N ARG A 261 17.63 13.38 2.54
CA ARG A 261 17.22 14.70 2.01
C ARG A 261 16.37 15.43 3.06
N PRO A 262 16.51 16.76 3.20
CA PRO A 262 15.56 17.54 3.98
C PRO A 262 14.16 17.45 3.37
N PHE A 263 13.15 17.63 4.22
CA PHE A 263 11.74 17.60 3.84
C PHE A 263 11.39 18.66 2.78
N GLY A 264 10.53 18.28 1.84
CA GLY A 264 9.91 19.19 0.89
C GLY A 264 10.71 19.44 -0.40
N VAL A 265 10.21 20.40 -1.18
CA VAL A 265 10.77 20.81 -2.47
C VAL A 265 11.96 21.75 -2.24
N GLN A 266 13.14 21.41 -2.77
CA GLN A 266 14.36 22.18 -2.58
C GLN A 266 14.65 23.10 -3.76
N LYS A 267 15.36 24.20 -3.51
CA LYS A 267 15.90 25.06 -4.58
C LYS A 267 17.11 24.39 -5.21
N MET A 268 17.11 24.24 -6.52
CA MET A 268 18.20 23.64 -7.30
C MET A 268 18.37 24.39 -8.63
N SER A 269 19.58 24.40 -9.18
CA SER A 269 19.75 24.82 -10.58
C SER A 269 19.15 23.77 -11.52
N TYR A 270 18.76 24.19 -12.73
CA TYR A 270 18.25 23.24 -13.73
C TYR A 270 19.29 22.15 -14.09
N SER A 271 20.57 22.50 -14.13
CA SER A 271 21.66 21.55 -14.43
C SER A 271 21.80 20.46 -13.36
N GLU A 272 21.66 20.83 -12.08
CA GLU A 272 21.67 19.85 -10.97
C GLU A 272 20.40 19.00 -10.96
N PHE A 273 19.24 19.59 -11.26
CA PHE A 273 17.95 18.87 -11.26
C PHE A 273 17.83 17.87 -12.42
N SER A 274 18.32 18.25 -13.60
CA SER A 274 18.28 17.40 -14.79
C SER A 274 19.15 16.14 -14.68
N LYS A 275 20.26 16.24 -13.93
CA LYS A 275 21.19 15.12 -13.69
C LYS A 275 20.74 14.29 -12.49
N THR A 276 20.15 13.12 -12.78
CA THR A 276 19.73 12.16 -11.76
C THR A 276 20.48 10.85 -11.97
N ASN A 277 21.24 10.43 -10.96
CA ASN A 277 21.76 9.07 -10.91
C ASN A 277 20.67 8.16 -10.31
N TYR A 278 20.64 6.90 -10.72
CA TYR A 278 19.72 5.89 -10.20
C TYR A 278 20.49 4.82 -9.44
N LEU A 279 19.82 4.15 -8.50
CA LEU A 279 20.35 2.93 -7.89
C LEU A 279 20.55 1.87 -8.97
N ASN A 280 21.65 1.12 -8.87
CA ASN A 280 21.86 -0.05 -9.71
C ASN A 280 21.00 -1.24 -9.22
N ASP A 281 21.09 -2.37 -9.92
CA ASP A 281 20.22 -3.50 -9.70
C ASP A 281 20.53 -4.26 -8.39
N GLU A 282 21.77 -4.18 -7.91
CA GLU A 282 22.27 -4.77 -6.66
C GLU A 282 22.02 -3.91 -5.43
N GLU A 283 21.83 -2.60 -5.60
CA GLU A 283 21.64 -1.63 -4.53
C GLU A 283 20.21 -1.61 -3.97
N ARG A 284 19.26 -2.24 -4.67
CA ARG A 284 17.87 -2.32 -4.23
C ARG A 284 17.66 -3.34 -3.10
N PRO A 285 16.64 -3.15 -2.24
CA PRO A 285 16.28 -4.09 -1.19
C PRO A 285 16.01 -5.47 -1.76
N SER A 286 16.73 -6.49 -1.29
CA SER A 286 16.50 -7.89 -1.65
C SER A 286 16.96 -8.82 -0.53
N VAL A 287 16.33 -9.98 -0.42
CA VAL A 287 16.81 -11.06 0.45
C VAL A 287 16.49 -12.41 -0.16
N PHE A 288 17.46 -13.33 -0.14
CA PHE A 288 17.30 -14.67 -0.69
C PHE A 288 17.48 -15.74 0.39
N ASN A 289 16.46 -16.57 0.57
CA ASN A 289 16.42 -17.69 1.51
C ASN A 289 16.87 -17.32 2.94
N PRO A 290 16.21 -16.33 3.60
CA PRO A 290 16.62 -15.85 4.91
C PRO A 290 16.53 -16.93 5.99
N SER A 291 17.48 -16.93 6.93
CA SER A 291 17.55 -17.93 8.01
C SER A 291 16.31 -17.98 8.90
N ARG A 292 15.59 -16.85 9.04
CA ARG A 292 14.34 -16.78 9.81
C ARG A 292 13.20 -17.58 9.17
N GLY A 293 13.34 -17.97 7.90
CA GLY A 293 12.40 -18.84 7.20
C GLY A 293 11.11 -18.17 6.71
N PHE A 294 11.02 -16.83 6.71
CA PHE A 294 9.90 -16.09 6.14
C PHE A 294 10.29 -14.68 5.67
N VAL A 295 9.48 -14.08 4.79
CA VAL A 295 9.51 -12.66 4.41
C VAL A 295 8.09 -12.12 4.36
N SER A 296 7.87 -10.86 4.72
CA SER A 296 6.58 -10.19 4.68
C SER A 296 6.73 -8.74 4.27
N THR A 297 5.80 -8.23 3.47
CA THR A 297 5.70 -6.80 3.15
C THR A 297 4.26 -6.33 3.23
N ALA A 298 4.07 -5.11 3.73
CA ALA A 298 2.76 -4.48 3.85
C ALA A 298 2.87 -2.97 3.57
N ASN A 299 3.59 -2.61 2.51
CA ASN A 299 3.93 -1.23 2.13
C ASN A 299 4.82 -0.46 3.12
N ASN A 300 5.28 -1.13 4.17
CA ASN A 300 6.23 -0.63 5.16
C ASN A 300 7.60 -0.36 4.51
N ARG A 301 8.49 0.31 5.26
CA ARG A 301 9.84 0.67 4.82
C ARG A 301 10.66 -0.59 4.44
N HIS A 302 11.61 -0.48 3.50
CA HIS A 302 12.42 -1.64 3.06
C HIS A 302 13.82 -1.67 3.65
N TRP A 303 14.49 -0.52 3.67
CA TRP A 303 15.83 -0.38 4.24
C TRP A 303 15.77 -0.12 5.75
N PRO A 304 16.69 -0.68 6.54
CA PRO A 304 16.86 -0.28 7.94
C PRO A 304 17.14 1.22 8.03
N ALA A 305 16.73 1.85 9.14
CA ALA A 305 16.97 3.27 9.40
C ALA A 305 18.46 3.65 9.36
N THR A 306 19.35 2.68 9.60
CA THR A 306 20.81 2.82 9.57
C THR A 306 21.43 2.62 8.19
N SER A 307 20.66 2.30 7.15
CA SER A 307 21.18 2.11 5.79
C SER A 307 21.67 3.42 5.18
N ALA A 308 22.83 3.40 4.52
CA ALA A 308 23.34 4.52 3.72
C ALA A 308 22.44 4.81 2.48
N LEU A 309 21.74 3.78 2.00
CA LEU A 309 20.79 3.89 0.90
C LEU A 309 19.36 3.96 1.42
N HIS A 310 18.53 4.73 0.75
CA HIS A 310 17.09 4.80 1.02
C HIS A 310 16.33 5.07 -0.27
N GLY A 311 15.09 4.60 -0.32
CA GLY A 311 14.17 4.81 -1.44
C GLY A 311 13.07 5.80 -1.13
N GLY A 312 13.34 6.83 -0.31
CA GLY A 312 12.34 7.86 0.04
C GLY A 312 11.72 7.70 1.43
N ARG A 313 10.65 8.46 1.66
CA ARG A 313 10.00 8.64 2.99
C ARG A 313 8.48 8.49 2.97
N GLY A 314 7.90 8.12 1.82
CA GLY A 314 6.45 8.02 1.61
C GLY A 314 5.86 6.64 1.94
N TYR A 315 6.57 5.81 2.71
CA TYR A 315 6.10 4.47 3.08
C TYR A 315 4.81 4.54 3.90
N TYR A 316 4.04 3.46 3.81
CA TYR A 316 2.86 3.30 4.65
C TYR A 316 3.26 2.95 6.10
N HIS A 317 2.35 3.17 7.05
CA HIS A 317 2.58 2.84 8.45
C HIS A 317 2.81 1.33 8.65
N PRO A 318 3.70 0.95 9.59
CA PRO A 318 4.13 -0.44 9.71
C PRO A 318 3.12 -1.35 10.44
N PHE A 319 1.96 -0.87 10.88
CA PHE A 319 1.01 -1.63 11.71
C PHE A 319 0.60 -2.98 11.11
N ARG A 320 0.30 -3.03 9.80
CA ARG A 320 -0.01 -4.28 9.09
C ARG A 320 1.20 -5.21 9.03
N ALA A 321 2.37 -4.67 8.68
CA ALA A 321 3.61 -5.45 8.61
C ALA A 321 3.98 -6.04 9.97
N PHE A 322 3.86 -5.25 11.04
CA PHE A 322 4.07 -5.66 12.41
C PHE A 322 3.15 -6.84 12.76
N ARG A 323 1.84 -6.69 12.52
CA ARG A 323 0.86 -7.73 12.86
C ARG A 323 1.03 -9.01 12.04
N ILE A 324 1.34 -8.91 10.76
CA ILE A 324 1.67 -10.08 9.93
C ILE A 324 2.88 -10.81 10.53
N GLN A 325 3.94 -10.08 10.90
CA GLN A 325 5.13 -10.68 11.50
C GLN A 325 4.87 -11.29 12.87
N GLU A 326 4.10 -10.62 13.73
CA GLU A 326 3.65 -11.14 15.02
C GLU A 326 2.92 -12.48 14.85
N LEU A 327 1.88 -12.52 14.00
CA LEU A 327 1.10 -13.73 13.72
C LEU A 327 1.93 -14.84 13.05
N LEU A 328 2.91 -14.46 12.22
CA LEU A 328 3.87 -15.41 11.69
C LEU A 328 4.73 -15.98 12.82
N LEU A 329 5.21 -15.19 13.77
CA LEU A 329 6.09 -15.63 14.85
C LEU A 329 5.35 -16.42 15.95
N GLU A 330 4.08 -16.13 16.19
CA GLU A 330 3.23 -16.85 17.15
C GLU A 330 3.12 -18.35 16.86
N LYS A 331 3.28 -18.75 15.58
CA LYS A 331 3.20 -20.14 15.15
C LYS A 331 4.51 -20.61 14.52
N GLN A 332 4.97 -21.80 14.93
CA GLN A 332 6.21 -22.37 14.37
C GLN A 332 6.05 -22.79 12.89
N LYS A 333 4.91 -23.40 12.55
CA LYS A 333 4.57 -23.91 11.22
C LYS A 333 3.19 -23.48 10.78
N HIS A 334 3.05 -23.10 9.52
CA HIS A 334 1.82 -22.58 8.95
C HIS A 334 1.20 -23.56 7.95
N ASN A 335 -0.12 -23.49 7.84
CA ASN A 335 -0.91 -24.14 6.81
C ASN A 335 -1.82 -23.09 6.15
N GLU A 336 -2.59 -23.53 5.15
CA GLU A 336 -3.53 -22.68 4.41
C GLU A 336 -4.50 -21.93 5.34
N GLU A 337 -5.08 -22.59 6.34
CA GLU A 337 -6.01 -21.96 7.28
C GLU A 337 -5.34 -20.89 8.13
N SER A 338 -4.09 -21.09 8.56
CA SER A 338 -3.35 -20.04 9.27
C SER A 338 -3.00 -18.86 8.36
N PHE A 339 -2.69 -19.09 7.08
CA PHE A 339 -2.46 -18.02 6.10
C PHE A 339 -3.74 -17.21 5.88
N ARG A 340 -4.87 -17.90 5.69
CA ARG A 340 -6.19 -17.28 5.60
C ARG A 340 -6.46 -16.43 6.84
N LYS A 341 -6.30 -16.97 8.05
CA LYS A 341 -6.50 -16.21 9.31
C LYS A 341 -5.65 -14.94 9.39
N ILE A 342 -4.40 -14.96 8.91
CA ILE A 342 -3.57 -13.75 8.84
C ILE A 342 -4.18 -12.74 7.84
N GLN A 343 -4.55 -13.16 6.63
CA GLN A 343 -5.20 -12.27 5.64
C GLN A 343 -6.50 -11.66 6.14
N CYS A 344 -7.18 -12.35 7.05
CA CYS A 344 -8.45 -11.94 7.64
C CYS A 344 -8.30 -11.30 9.03
N ASP A 345 -7.09 -10.98 9.50
CA ASP A 345 -6.90 -10.43 10.85
C ASP A 345 -7.42 -8.98 10.91
N VAL A 346 -8.27 -8.74 11.91
CA VAL A 346 -9.02 -7.48 12.10
C VAL A 346 -8.65 -6.79 13.41
N LYS A 347 -7.45 -7.02 13.93
CA LYS A 347 -6.94 -6.33 15.11
C LYS A 347 -6.51 -4.91 14.76
N MET A 348 -7.14 -3.91 15.39
CA MET A 348 -6.85 -2.48 15.20
C MET A 348 -5.52 -2.12 15.87
N ASN A 349 -4.41 -2.45 15.20
CA ASN A 349 -3.07 -2.39 15.79
C ASN A 349 -2.61 -0.96 16.09
N ASP A 350 -3.06 0.02 15.31
CA ASP A 350 -2.83 1.43 15.62
C ASP A 350 -3.40 1.79 17.00
N LEU A 351 -4.68 1.44 17.25
CA LEU A 351 -5.35 1.66 18.54
C LEU A 351 -4.67 0.92 19.69
N PHE A 352 -4.16 -0.30 19.44
CA PHE A 352 -3.39 -1.03 20.45
C PHE A 352 -2.19 -0.20 20.97
N PHE A 353 -1.51 0.55 20.10
CA PHE A 353 -0.35 1.37 20.50
C PHE A 353 -0.71 2.75 21.06
N ILE A 354 -1.80 3.36 20.60
CA ILE A 354 -2.09 4.78 20.91
C ILE A 354 -3.22 4.98 21.92
N ALA A 355 -4.14 4.01 22.07
CA ALA A 355 -5.39 4.25 22.76
C ALA A 355 -5.20 4.61 24.24
N ASP A 356 -4.28 3.96 24.94
CA ASP A 356 -4.02 4.27 26.35
C ASP A 356 -3.51 5.70 26.55
N GLY A 357 -2.60 6.16 25.68
CA GLY A 357 -2.03 7.51 25.78
C GLY A 357 -3.01 8.61 25.40
N LEU A 358 -3.96 8.32 24.49
CA LEU A 358 -4.96 9.29 24.07
C LEU A 358 -6.19 9.34 24.98
N PHE A 359 -6.69 8.18 25.42
CA PHE A 359 -8.06 8.07 25.94
C PHE A 359 -8.14 7.79 27.45
N SER A 360 -7.09 7.25 28.09
CA SER A 360 -7.18 6.77 29.48
C SER A 360 -7.31 7.87 30.54
N HIS A 361 -7.09 9.14 30.17
CA HIS A 361 -7.30 10.28 31.08
C HIS A 361 -8.78 10.49 31.43
N ASP A 362 -9.70 10.05 30.57
CA ASP A 362 -11.15 10.24 30.74
C ASP A 362 -11.79 8.94 31.27
N GLU A 363 -12.67 9.05 32.25
CA GLU A 363 -13.29 7.87 32.89
C GLU A 363 -14.22 7.10 31.93
N ASN A 364 -14.95 7.80 31.06
CA ASN A 364 -15.88 7.16 30.13
C ASN A 364 -15.10 6.39 29.05
N TRP A 365 -14.12 7.04 28.44
CA TRP A 365 -13.27 6.39 27.46
C TRP A 365 -12.51 5.20 28.05
N ARG A 366 -12.00 5.31 29.27
CA ARG A 366 -11.32 4.21 29.96
C ARG A 366 -12.23 3.00 30.15
N LYS A 367 -13.51 3.18 30.46
CA LYS A 367 -14.48 2.06 30.54
C LYS A 367 -14.66 1.37 29.19
N GLU A 368 -14.80 2.13 28.11
CA GLU A 368 -14.90 1.59 26.76
C GLU A 368 -13.60 0.90 26.31
N LEU A 369 -12.44 1.42 26.73
CA LEU A 369 -11.14 0.87 26.39
C LEU A 369 -10.93 -0.49 27.06
N GLU A 370 -11.39 -0.67 28.29
CA GLU A 370 -11.36 -1.98 28.96
C GLU A 370 -12.24 -3.03 28.23
N ILE A 371 -13.38 -2.62 27.66
CA ILE A 371 -14.20 -3.49 26.81
C ILE A 371 -13.43 -3.84 25.53
N LEU A 372 -12.80 -2.85 24.89
CA LEU A 372 -12.04 -3.05 23.66
C LEU A 372 -10.81 -3.96 23.87
N LYS A 373 -10.09 -3.78 24.98
CA LYS A 373 -8.97 -4.63 25.40
C LYS A 373 -9.40 -6.09 25.60
N LYS A 374 -10.55 -6.31 26.26
CA LYS A 374 -11.12 -7.67 26.43
C LYS A 374 -11.51 -8.31 25.10
N ALA A 375 -11.90 -7.50 24.11
CA ALA A 375 -12.16 -7.95 22.74
C ALA A 375 -10.89 -8.05 21.87
N ASP A 376 -9.69 -7.86 22.46
CA ASP A 376 -8.39 -7.87 21.76
C ASP A 376 -8.35 -6.89 20.57
N PHE A 377 -8.98 -5.72 20.72
CA PHE A 377 -9.03 -4.67 19.70
C PHE A 377 -9.56 -5.14 18.34
N LYS A 378 -10.42 -6.15 18.29
CA LYS A 378 -10.92 -6.71 17.03
C LYS A 378 -12.11 -5.93 16.47
N ALA A 379 -11.92 -5.30 15.31
CA ALA A 379 -12.97 -4.66 14.49
C ALA A 379 -13.86 -5.70 13.78
N SER A 380 -14.47 -6.58 14.56
CA SER A 380 -15.45 -7.57 14.08
C SER A 380 -16.81 -6.92 13.85
N LEU A 381 -17.66 -7.51 13.01
CA LEU A 381 -19.00 -6.98 12.70
C LEU A 381 -19.83 -6.67 13.94
N GLY A 382 -19.69 -7.48 15.01
CA GLY A 382 -20.44 -7.33 16.25
C GLY A 382 -19.82 -6.37 17.27
N CYS A 383 -18.68 -5.73 16.98
CA CYS A 383 -18.02 -4.86 17.95
C CYS A 383 -18.87 -3.61 18.21
N THR A 384 -19.27 -3.36 19.45
CA THR A 384 -20.19 -2.25 19.81
C THR A 384 -19.49 -0.96 20.18
N ASN A 385 -18.20 -1.00 20.50
CA ASN A 385 -17.41 0.14 20.94
C ASN A 385 -16.28 0.53 19.96
N CYS A 386 -15.95 -0.32 18.99
CA CYS A 386 -14.91 -0.02 17.98
C CYS A 386 -15.20 1.28 17.21
N TYR A 387 -16.48 1.52 16.87
CA TYR A 387 -16.88 2.75 16.18
C TYR A 387 -16.56 4.00 17.00
N LEU A 388 -16.69 3.95 18.33
CA LEU A 388 -16.44 5.12 19.18
C LEU A 388 -14.98 5.59 19.04
N PHE A 389 -14.05 4.64 19.14
CA PHE A 389 -12.62 4.93 19.00
C PHE A 389 -12.27 5.37 17.58
N ARG A 390 -12.80 4.70 16.55
CA ARG A 390 -12.52 5.09 15.16
C ARG A 390 -13.05 6.49 14.87
N TYR A 391 -14.29 6.79 15.24
CA TYR A 391 -14.87 8.13 15.09
C TYR A 391 -14.02 9.20 15.76
N ALA A 392 -13.61 8.98 17.03
CA ALA A 392 -12.78 9.94 17.74
C ALA A 392 -11.41 10.11 17.07
N LEU A 393 -10.79 9.03 16.61
CA LEU A 393 -9.49 9.06 15.95
C LEU A 393 -9.54 9.81 14.62
N GLU A 394 -10.56 9.59 13.79
CA GLU A 394 -10.74 10.32 12.52
C GLU A 394 -10.92 11.83 12.77
N LYS A 395 -11.70 12.20 13.79
CA LYS A 395 -11.86 13.61 14.20
C LYS A 395 -10.55 14.20 14.66
N ILE A 396 -9.79 13.49 15.49
CA ILE A 396 -8.49 13.93 15.99
C ILE A 396 -7.49 14.13 14.83
N LEU A 397 -7.38 13.16 13.91
CA LEU A 397 -6.50 13.25 12.74
C LEU A 397 -6.82 14.51 11.91
N THR A 398 -8.10 14.73 11.64
CA THR A 398 -8.58 15.84 10.82
C THR A 398 -8.46 17.18 11.53
N GLU A 399 -9.03 17.33 12.73
CA GLU A 399 -9.10 18.59 13.48
C GLU A 399 -7.72 19.08 13.90
N TRP A 400 -6.81 18.18 14.27
CA TRP A 400 -5.47 18.54 14.74
C TRP A 400 -4.43 18.53 13.61
N ASN A 401 -4.85 18.25 12.38
CA ASN A 401 -4.00 18.15 11.20
C ASN A 401 -2.80 17.21 11.43
N GLN A 402 -3.06 16.09 12.11
CA GLN A 402 -2.04 15.12 12.50
C GLN A 402 -1.94 13.98 11.49
N THR A 403 -0.79 13.31 11.52
CA THR A 403 -0.65 11.97 10.94
C THR A 403 -0.76 10.96 12.07
N GLU A 404 -0.99 9.69 11.77
CA GLU A 404 -1.04 8.59 12.73
C GLU A 404 0.27 8.46 13.51
N GLY A 405 1.40 8.60 12.82
CA GLY A 405 2.70 8.68 13.48
C GLY A 405 2.85 9.91 14.39
N GLY A 406 2.18 11.02 14.06
CA GLY A 406 2.04 12.18 14.93
C GLY A 406 1.21 11.90 16.18
N LEU A 407 0.10 11.18 16.02
CA LEU A 407 -0.75 10.76 17.14
C LEU A 407 -0.06 9.77 18.05
N TYR A 408 0.71 8.81 17.51
CA TYR A 408 1.53 7.91 18.34
C TYR A 408 2.49 8.70 19.23
N ARG A 409 3.22 9.68 18.66
CA ARG A 409 4.12 10.53 19.45
C ARG A 409 3.36 11.33 20.51
N LEU A 410 2.24 11.93 20.14
CA LEU A 410 1.41 12.69 21.07
C LEU A 410 0.90 11.81 22.23
N ALA A 411 0.47 10.58 21.94
CA ALA A 411 0.06 9.61 22.94
C ALA A 411 1.19 9.25 23.91
N LYS A 412 2.45 9.27 23.46
CA LYS A 412 3.63 9.00 24.29
C LYS A 412 4.14 10.23 25.06
N SER A 413 4.14 11.40 24.44
CA SER A 413 4.64 12.64 25.04
C SER A 413 3.66 13.29 26.00
N GLY A 414 2.39 12.91 25.92
CA GLY A 414 1.29 13.47 26.71
C GLY A 414 0.51 14.55 25.96
N LEU A 415 -0.74 14.72 26.39
CA LEU A 415 -1.73 15.65 25.83
C LEU A 415 -1.77 16.97 26.61
N SER A 416 -2.01 18.08 25.93
CA SER A 416 -2.38 19.34 26.57
C SER A 416 -3.76 19.24 27.22
N ASP A 417 -4.09 20.12 28.17
CA ASP A 417 -5.41 20.08 28.82
C ASP A 417 -6.56 20.42 27.86
N GLU A 418 -6.31 21.26 26.85
CA GLU A 418 -7.25 21.51 25.76
C GLU A 418 -7.51 20.25 24.94
N GLN A 419 -6.45 19.51 24.59
CA GLN A 419 -6.59 18.24 23.86
C GLN A 419 -7.34 17.19 24.67
N LYS A 420 -7.06 17.07 25.98
CA LYS A 420 -7.81 16.18 26.87
C LYS A 420 -9.29 16.56 26.92
N SER A 421 -9.59 17.85 27.08
CA SER A 421 -10.96 18.34 27.08
C SER A 421 -11.67 18.00 25.77
N ARG A 422 -11.01 18.20 24.63
CA ARG A 422 -11.59 17.87 23.32
C ARG A 422 -11.86 16.38 23.17
N ILE A 423 -10.94 15.52 23.62
CA ILE A 423 -11.14 14.07 23.62
C ILE A 423 -12.36 13.68 24.48
N SER A 424 -12.53 14.29 25.65
CA SER A 424 -13.72 14.07 26.49
C SER A 424 -15.01 14.47 25.76
N ASP A 425 -15.03 15.58 25.02
CA ASP A 425 -16.19 16.01 24.24
C ASP A 425 -16.54 15.04 23.10
N LEU A 426 -15.51 14.50 22.42
CA LEU A 426 -15.66 13.53 21.34
C LEU A 426 -16.41 12.27 21.78
N TYR A 427 -16.35 11.90 23.06
CA TYR A 427 -17.10 10.75 23.59
C TYR A 427 -18.61 10.94 23.39
N SER A 428 -19.12 12.12 23.76
CA SER A 428 -20.55 12.42 23.65
C SER A 428 -20.98 12.53 22.18
N GLU A 429 -20.12 13.03 21.30
CA GLU A 429 -20.37 13.05 19.86
C GLU A 429 -20.43 11.65 19.26
N ALA A 430 -19.45 10.81 19.56
CA ALA A 430 -19.39 9.43 19.08
C ALA A 430 -20.65 8.65 19.51
N LEU A 431 -21.12 8.85 20.75
CA LEU A 431 -22.33 8.21 21.26
C LEU A 431 -23.62 8.68 20.56
N LYS A 432 -23.74 9.95 20.14
CA LYS A 432 -24.95 10.41 19.42
C LYS A 432 -25.24 9.59 18.18
N VAL A 433 -24.17 9.09 17.54
CA VAL A 433 -24.23 8.38 16.27
C VAL A 433 -24.13 6.86 16.47
N GLY A 434 -23.17 6.40 17.26
CA GLY A 434 -22.80 4.99 17.38
C GLY A 434 -23.39 4.24 18.57
N LYS A 435 -24.09 4.91 19.50
CA LYS A 435 -24.58 4.25 20.72
C LYS A 435 -25.53 3.09 20.40
N GLY A 436 -25.18 1.91 20.89
CA GLY A 436 -25.96 0.68 20.71
C GLY A 436 -25.87 0.09 19.30
N ARG A 437 -25.07 0.68 18.40
CA ARG A 437 -24.83 0.17 17.06
C ARG A 437 -23.54 -0.64 17.03
N THR A 438 -23.56 -1.69 16.23
CA THR A 438 -22.42 -2.57 15.98
C THR A 438 -21.55 -2.02 14.86
N TRP A 439 -20.29 -2.47 14.79
CA TRP A 439 -19.37 -2.11 13.72
C TRP A 439 -19.97 -2.37 12.34
N GLY A 440 -20.63 -3.51 12.11
CA GLY A 440 -21.24 -3.84 10.81
C GLY A 440 -22.44 -2.94 10.43
N GLU A 441 -23.07 -2.28 11.40
CA GLU A 441 -24.10 -1.27 11.13
C GLU A 441 -23.50 0.11 10.81
N MET A 442 -22.27 0.36 11.26
CA MET A 442 -21.56 1.63 11.10
C MET A 442 -20.53 1.63 9.99
N HIS A 443 -19.97 0.48 9.65
CA HIS A 443 -18.82 0.31 8.78
C HIS A 443 -19.18 -0.56 7.58
N ARG A 444 -19.11 0.04 6.38
CA ARG A 444 -19.62 -0.60 5.16
C ARG A 444 -18.65 -0.41 4.00
N SER A 445 -18.60 -1.40 3.11
CA SER A 445 -17.92 -1.27 1.83
C SER A 445 -18.87 -0.96 0.70
N SER A 446 -18.56 0.07 -0.07
CA SER A 446 -19.23 0.38 -1.33
C SER A 446 -18.47 -0.18 -2.52
N PHE A 447 -19.21 -0.40 -3.62
CA PHE A 447 -18.66 -0.96 -4.86
C PHE A 447 -19.08 -0.11 -6.06
N PRO A 448 -18.50 1.09 -6.22
CA PRO A 448 -18.88 1.99 -7.31
C PRO A 448 -18.67 1.31 -8.67
N HIS A 449 -19.59 1.54 -9.60
CA HIS A 449 -19.38 1.15 -10.99
C HIS A 449 -18.49 2.19 -11.67
N LEU A 450 -17.58 1.78 -12.56
CA LEU A 450 -16.65 2.69 -13.27
C LEU A 450 -17.33 3.84 -14.02
N SER A 451 -18.58 3.65 -14.45
CA SER A 451 -19.37 4.70 -15.11
C SER A 451 -19.97 5.74 -14.15
N GLN A 452 -19.92 5.49 -12.84
CA GLN A 452 -20.55 6.27 -11.77
C GLN A 452 -22.06 6.50 -11.95
N ARG A 453 -22.71 5.73 -12.83
CA ARG A 453 -24.15 5.82 -13.07
C ARG A 453 -24.92 5.32 -11.85
N GLU A 454 -25.86 6.13 -11.35
CA GLU A 454 -26.70 5.79 -10.20
C GLU A 454 -27.45 4.47 -10.36
N ASP A 455 -27.97 4.18 -11.57
CA ASP A 455 -28.69 2.92 -11.85
C ASP A 455 -27.79 1.68 -11.83
N MET A 456 -26.47 1.87 -11.84
CA MET A 456 -25.48 0.81 -11.71
C MET A 456 -24.90 0.73 -10.30
N MET A 457 -25.17 1.70 -9.41
CA MET A 457 -24.70 1.67 -8.02
C MET A 457 -25.45 0.60 -7.22
N VAL A 458 -24.73 -0.10 -6.35
CA VAL A 458 -25.28 -1.13 -5.47
C VAL A 458 -25.15 -0.71 -4.01
N LYS A 459 -26.01 -1.28 -3.15
CA LYS A 459 -25.96 -1.02 -1.71
C LYS A 459 -24.62 -1.49 -1.13
N SER A 460 -24.07 -0.76 -0.17
CA SER A 460 -22.88 -1.17 0.55
C SER A 460 -23.13 -2.39 1.45
N ILE A 461 -22.10 -3.21 1.67
CA ILE A 461 -22.15 -4.40 2.53
C ILE A 461 -21.40 -4.15 3.83
N ALA A 462 -21.83 -4.76 4.93
CA ALA A 462 -21.13 -4.65 6.21
C ALA A 462 -19.77 -5.36 6.15
N THR A 463 -18.71 -4.72 6.63
CA THR A 463 -17.35 -5.25 6.57
C THR A 463 -16.61 -5.12 7.90
N GLN A 464 -15.65 -6.02 8.08
CA GLN A 464 -14.76 -6.07 9.24
C GLN A 464 -13.43 -5.42 8.93
N GLY A 465 -12.65 -5.16 9.98
CA GLY A 465 -11.35 -4.53 9.85
C GLY A 465 -11.45 -3.02 9.82
N ASP A 466 -10.31 -2.38 10.07
CA ASP A 466 -10.07 -0.96 9.86
C ASP A 466 -8.92 -0.74 8.86
N GLN A 467 -8.58 0.50 8.49
CA GLN A 467 -7.47 0.79 7.56
C GLN A 467 -6.08 0.23 8.02
N PHE A 468 -5.88 0.01 9.32
CA PHE A 468 -4.62 -0.44 9.94
C PHE A 468 -4.60 -1.93 10.30
N THR A 469 -5.73 -2.60 10.17
CA THR A 469 -5.83 -4.06 10.27
C THR A 469 -5.23 -4.76 9.04
N VAL A 470 -4.83 -6.03 9.18
CA VAL A 470 -4.28 -6.80 8.05
C VAL A 470 -5.33 -7.00 6.97
N ASN A 471 -6.59 -7.23 7.34
CA ASN A 471 -7.73 -7.19 6.44
C ASN A 471 -8.31 -5.78 6.39
N PRO A 472 -7.79 -4.88 5.54
CA PRO A 472 -8.06 -3.47 5.72
C PRO A 472 -9.49 -3.10 5.38
N GLY A 473 -9.94 -2.03 6.02
CA GLY A 473 -11.08 -1.26 5.56
C GLY A 473 -11.37 -0.12 6.51
N THR A 474 -11.02 1.12 6.20
CA THR A 474 -11.70 2.29 6.75
C THR A 474 -11.60 3.39 5.70
N GLY A 475 -12.64 4.21 5.62
CA GLY A 475 -12.77 5.26 4.63
C GLY A 475 -13.51 6.44 5.24
N ASP A 476 -14.15 7.22 4.39
CA ASP A 476 -14.70 8.50 4.79
C ASP A 476 -15.86 8.36 5.78
N LEU A 477 -15.79 9.15 6.86
CA LEU A 477 -16.92 9.36 7.76
C LEU A 477 -17.97 10.24 7.06
N LEU A 478 -19.04 9.61 6.60
CA LEU A 478 -20.14 10.28 5.92
C LEU A 478 -20.97 11.13 6.90
N GLU A 479 -21.73 12.11 6.37
CA GLU A 479 -22.60 12.98 7.17
C GLU A 479 -23.64 12.21 8.00
N ASN A 480 -24.07 11.04 7.53
CA ASN A 480 -25.00 10.16 8.24
C ASN A 480 -24.33 9.31 9.34
N GLY A 481 -23.01 9.48 9.54
CA GLY A 481 -22.23 8.79 10.55
C GLY A 481 -21.73 7.41 10.15
N ILE A 482 -21.99 6.94 8.93
CA ILE A 482 -21.43 5.69 8.42
C ILE A 482 -19.98 5.92 8.02
N LEU A 483 -19.10 5.00 8.39
CA LEU A 483 -17.77 4.86 7.81
C LEU A 483 -17.93 4.01 6.54
N ASP A 484 -17.87 4.66 5.38
CA ASP A 484 -17.92 3.97 4.09
C ASP A 484 -16.52 3.91 3.49
N HIS A 485 -16.15 2.76 2.95
CA HIS A 485 -14.88 2.61 2.25
C HIS A 485 -15.07 1.81 0.96
N ASN A 486 -14.27 2.13 -0.04
CA ASN A 486 -14.20 1.36 -1.27
C ASN A 486 -12.81 0.78 -1.48
N ILE A 487 -11.90 0.77 -0.49
CA ILE A 487 -10.57 0.18 -0.64
C ILE A 487 -10.40 -1.02 0.28
N SER A 488 -10.00 -2.16 -0.28
CA SER A 488 -9.60 -3.35 0.47
C SER A 488 -8.96 -4.38 -0.46
N ALA A 489 -8.72 -5.61 0.01
CA ALA A 489 -8.13 -6.71 -0.75
C ALA A 489 -8.93 -7.02 -2.03
N ALA A 490 -8.42 -6.57 -3.19
CA ALA A 490 -9.05 -6.71 -4.50
C ALA A 490 -8.98 -8.15 -5.05
N HIS A 491 -8.09 -8.96 -4.48
CA HIS A 491 -8.17 -10.42 -4.50
C HIS A 491 -7.40 -10.97 -3.30
N ARG A 492 -7.56 -12.26 -2.99
CA ARG A 492 -6.72 -12.99 -2.05
C ARG A 492 -6.20 -14.26 -2.73
N LEU A 493 -4.91 -14.53 -2.57
CA LEU A 493 -4.27 -15.78 -2.98
C LEU A 493 -3.50 -16.37 -1.81
N VAL A 494 -3.61 -17.69 -1.65
CA VAL A 494 -2.74 -18.54 -0.85
C VAL A 494 -2.25 -19.65 -1.77
N ILE A 495 -0.94 -19.78 -1.89
CA ILE A 495 -0.28 -20.71 -2.78
C ILE A 495 0.63 -21.61 -1.95
N GLU A 496 0.42 -22.91 -2.06
CA GLU A 496 1.29 -23.93 -1.49
C GLU A 496 2.11 -24.55 -2.64
N MET A 497 3.44 -24.41 -2.59
CA MET A 497 4.35 -24.84 -3.65
C MET A 497 4.61 -26.35 -3.65
N THR A 498 3.54 -27.13 -3.61
CA THR A 498 3.53 -28.55 -4.01
C THR A 498 3.88 -28.69 -5.49
N ASN A 499 4.03 -29.92 -5.98
CA ASN A 499 4.31 -30.16 -7.39
C ASN A 499 3.24 -31.12 -7.97
N PRO A 500 2.22 -30.61 -8.70
CA PRO A 500 2.02 -29.20 -9.04
C PRO A 500 1.55 -28.34 -7.85
N PRO A 501 1.73 -26.99 -7.90
CA PRO A 501 1.29 -26.10 -6.83
C PRO A 501 -0.23 -26.15 -6.59
N ARG A 502 -0.63 -26.03 -5.32
CA ARG A 502 -2.03 -25.90 -4.91
C ARG A 502 -2.35 -24.44 -4.63
N VAL A 503 -3.48 -23.98 -5.16
CA VAL A 503 -3.90 -22.57 -5.08
C VAL A 503 -5.27 -22.48 -4.46
N ARG A 504 -5.39 -21.57 -3.48
CA ARG A 504 -6.66 -21.11 -2.95
C ARG A 504 -6.75 -19.61 -3.12
N GLY A 505 -7.95 -19.11 -3.38
CA GLY A 505 -8.13 -17.68 -3.48
C GLY A 505 -9.57 -17.24 -3.60
N LEU A 506 -9.75 -15.92 -3.64
CA LEU A 506 -11.01 -15.31 -4.02
C LEU A 506 -10.78 -13.98 -4.78
N LEU A 507 -11.56 -13.75 -5.84
CA LEU A 507 -11.73 -12.44 -6.46
C LEU A 507 -12.92 -11.72 -5.82
N VAL A 508 -12.79 -10.42 -5.56
CA VAL A 508 -13.92 -9.63 -5.04
C VAL A 508 -14.90 -9.37 -6.19
N GLY A 509 -15.93 -10.20 -6.27
CA GLY A 509 -16.92 -10.18 -7.36
C GLY A 509 -16.57 -11.06 -8.56
N GLU A 510 -17.49 -11.12 -9.52
CA GLU A 510 -17.28 -11.78 -10.82
C GLU A 510 -17.04 -10.71 -11.90
N ASN A 511 -15.97 -10.85 -12.69
CA ASN A 511 -15.62 -9.91 -13.76
C ASN A 511 -16.41 -10.15 -15.06
N THR A 512 -17.72 -10.38 -14.94
CA THR A 512 -18.62 -10.64 -16.08
C THR A 512 -19.51 -9.44 -16.40
N GLU A 513 -20.01 -9.37 -17.64
CA GLU A 513 -20.58 -8.20 -18.35
C GLU A 513 -21.63 -7.38 -17.59
N ILE A 514 -22.31 -7.96 -16.61
CA ILE A 514 -23.21 -7.28 -15.67
C ILE A 514 -23.08 -8.11 -14.40
N GLN A 515 -22.58 -7.56 -13.29
CA GLN A 515 -22.63 -8.29 -12.02
C GLN A 515 -24.08 -8.45 -11.55
N LYS A 516 -24.75 -9.46 -12.13
CA LYS A 516 -26.08 -9.97 -11.78
C LYS A 516 -26.09 -10.67 -10.42
N SER A 517 -24.93 -10.84 -9.79
CA SER A 517 -24.80 -11.38 -8.44
C SER A 517 -25.44 -10.40 -7.46
N ASN A 518 -26.56 -10.81 -6.87
CA ASN A 518 -27.19 -10.06 -5.79
C ASN A 518 -26.22 -10.00 -4.60
N LEU A 519 -25.88 -8.80 -4.12
CA LEU A 519 -25.03 -8.64 -2.92
C LEU A 519 -25.61 -9.31 -1.68
N SER A 520 -26.92 -9.59 -1.66
CA SER A 520 -27.57 -10.35 -0.59
C SER A 520 -27.56 -11.87 -0.79
N ASP A 521 -27.12 -12.37 -1.94
CA ASP A 521 -26.87 -13.80 -2.13
C ASP A 521 -25.65 -14.21 -1.29
N SER A 522 -25.89 -15.04 -0.28
CA SER A 522 -24.87 -15.53 0.65
C SER A 522 -23.74 -16.28 -0.05
N ASN A 523 -23.99 -16.86 -1.23
CA ASN A 523 -22.99 -17.60 -2.00
C ASN A 523 -22.23 -16.75 -3.01
N SER A 524 -22.58 -15.46 -3.17
CA SER A 524 -21.85 -14.55 -4.05
C SER A 524 -20.39 -14.37 -3.62
N ASN A 525 -19.50 -14.12 -4.56
CA ASN A 525 -18.08 -13.80 -4.28
C ASN A 525 -17.94 -12.62 -3.31
N TRP A 526 -18.85 -11.65 -3.35
CA TRP A 526 -18.89 -10.53 -2.41
C TRP A 526 -19.09 -11.00 -0.96
N GLN A 527 -20.06 -11.89 -0.73
CA GLN A 527 -20.36 -12.40 0.60
C GLN A 527 -19.30 -13.39 1.09
N LYS A 528 -18.75 -14.24 0.20
CA LYS A 528 -17.56 -15.04 0.49
C LYS A 528 -16.37 -14.16 0.90
N TRP A 529 -16.19 -13.03 0.24
CA TRP A 529 -15.11 -12.10 0.51
C TRP A 529 -15.21 -11.45 1.88
N VAL A 530 -16.42 -11.05 2.29
CA VAL A 530 -16.69 -10.54 3.66
C VAL A 530 -16.40 -11.59 4.72
N ARG A 531 -16.75 -12.86 4.44
CA ARG A 531 -16.45 -14.00 5.34
C ARG A 531 -15.01 -14.50 5.22
N CYS A 532 -14.24 -13.91 4.31
CA CYS A 532 -12.87 -14.28 4.02
C CYS A 532 -12.72 -15.79 3.71
N GLU A 533 -13.63 -16.30 2.89
CA GLU A 533 -13.65 -17.66 2.36
C GLU A 533 -12.80 -17.73 1.08
N LEU A 534 -11.94 -18.73 0.97
CA LEU A 534 -11.10 -18.95 -0.21
C LEU A 534 -11.50 -20.26 -0.88
N ASP A 535 -11.77 -20.19 -2.18
CA ASP A 535 -12.08 -21.36 -2.99
C ASP A 535 -10.79 -22.04 -3.46
N GLU A 536 -10.81 -23.36 -3.61
CA GLU A 536 -9.72 -24.09 -4.26
C GLU A 536 -9.78 -23.86 -5.77
N ILE A 537 -8.64 -23.51 -6.37
CA ILE A 537 -8.55 -23.15 -7.77
C ILE A 537 -7.74 -24.25 -8.49
N PRO A 538 -8.38 -25.05 -9.36
CA PRO A 538 -7.67 -26.06 -10.14
C PRO A 538 -6.85 -25.38 -11.24
N VAL A 539 -5.61 -25.02 -10.92
CA VAL A 539 -4.73 -24.30 -11.84
C VAL A 539 -4.04 -25.23 -12.81
N PHE A 540 -3.36 -26.26 -12.31
CA PHE A 540 -2.56 -27.17 -13.12
C PHE A 540 -3.22 -28.56 -13.13
N GLU A 541 -3.32 -29.16 -14.30
CA GLU A 541 -3.65 -30.59 -14.40
C GLU A 541 -2.43 -31.42 -13.95
N ASN A 542 -2.72 -32.52 -13.24
CA ASN A 542 -1.71 -33.46 -12.72
C ASN A 542 -1.00 -34.23 -13.83
#